data_AF-A0A355UTM2-F1
#
_entry.id   AF-A0A355UTM2-F1
#
_cell.length_a   1.000
_cell.length_b   1.000
_cell.length_c   1.000
_cell.angle_alpha   90.00
_cell.angle_beta   90.00
_cell.angle_gamma   90.00
#
_symmetry.space_group_name_H-M   'P 1'
#
loop_
_entity.id
_entity.type
_entity.pdbx_description
1 polymer ?
#
loop_
_entity_poly.entity_id
_entity_poly.type
_entity_poly.pdbx_seq_one_letter_code
_entity_poly.pdbx_strand_id
1 'polypeptide(L)'
;MRRFFSIYQYATPAVFFPLTYWLWLNRYHGNHAFVLFLLAIPIVFSYVIPALGTNWLGLWEINTRVRLGKFRPHHGFLFGTGTSLLTFLSFDSPEFSFSGLFRSALVLASVLGFWNWIYDIYAIDCGFITAYNQSYADGKGAEAIATEHAPVYFGTFGFLYGLMLNTAQHYLIDLGRISLYWPLLILFIAISLVFPSLAYIGLSFLRHGHSGLKPFEKIGG
;
A
#
# COMPACT_ATOMS: atom_id res chain seq x y z
N MET A 1 3.47 10.44 -19.72
CA MET A 1 3.08 9.72 -18.49
C MET A 1 1.59 9.35 -18.42
N ARG A 2 0.62 10.22 -18.74
CA ARG A 2 -0.82 9.90 -18.59
C ARG A 2 -1.31 8.65 -19.34
N ARG A 3 -0.81 8.39 -20.57
CA ARG A 3 -1.12 7.15 -21.31
C ARG A 3 -0.62 5.89 -20.59
N PHE A 4 0.55 5.96 -19.95
CA PHE A 4 1.09 4.86 -19.16
C PHE A 4 0.12 4.50 -18.01
N PHE A 5 -0.29 5.48 -17.19
CA PHE A 5 -1.24 5.23 -16.10
C PHE A 5 -2.60 4.72 -16.59
N SER A 6 -3.05 5.20 -17.75
CA SER A 6 -4.31 4.75 -18.36
C SER A 6 -4.30 3.28 -18.77
N ILE A 7 -3.16 2.75 -19.25
CA ILE A 7 -2.99 1.34 -19.60
C ILE A 7 -2.68 0.52 -18.34
N TYR A 8 -1.72 0.98 -17.54
CA TYR A 8 -1.27 0.35 -16.30
C TYR A 8 -2.44 0.04 -15.38
N GLN A 9 -3.44 0.93 -15.30
CA GLN A 9 -4.58 0.71 -14.42
C GLN A 9 -5.38 -0.56 -14.72
N TYR A 10 -5.41 -0.99 -15.98
CA TYR A 10 -6.13 -2.18 -16.42
C TYR A 10 -5.21 -3.38 -16.61
N ALA A 11 -4.00 -3.16 -17.12
CA ALA A 11 -3.01 -4.22 -17.32
C ALA A 11 -2.62 -4.90 -16.00
N THR A 12 -2.48 -4.12 -14.92
CA THR A 12 -2.09 -4.67 -13.62
C THR A 12 -3.10 -5.67 -13.05
N PRO A 13 -4.39 -5.34 -12.86
CA PRO A 13 -5.36 -6.33 -12.38
C PRO A 13 -5.65 -7.46 -13.37
N ALA A 14 -5.59 -7.22 -14.70
CA ALA A 14 -5.94 -8.23 -15.68
C ALA A 14 -4.81 -9.24 -16.00
N VAL A 15 -3.56 -8.77 -15.99
CA VAL A 15 -2.40 -9.57 -16.42
C VAL A 15 -1.45 -9.81 -15.26
N PHE A 16 -1.06 -8.74 -14.55
CA PHE A 16 -0.07 -8.89 -13.48
C PHE A 16 -0.64 -9.56 -12.24
N PHE A 17 -1.91 -9.37 -11.88
CA PHE A 17 -2.47 -10.06 -10.72
C PHE A 17 -2.45 -11.59 -10.86
N PRO A 18 -2.94 -12.20 -11.97
CA PRO A 18 -2.79 -13.63 -12.20
C PRO A 18 -1.32 -14.10 -12.21
N LEU A 19 -0.41 -13.31 -12.81
CA LEU A 19 1.01 -13.62 -12.82
C LEU A 19 1.59 -13.64 -11.40
N THR A 20 1.30 -12.62 -10.59
CA THR A 20 1.74 -12.52 -9.19
C THR A 20 1.21 -13.68 -8.36
N TYR A 21 -0.06 -14.01 -8.53
CA TYR A 21 -0.67 -15.17 -7.89
C TYR A 21 0.08 -16.46 -8.24
N TRP A 22 0.33 -16.69 -9.52
CA TRP A 22 1.07 -17.86 -10.01
C TRP A 22 2.51 -17.93 -9.48
N LEU A 23 3.22 -16.79 -9.45
CA LEU A 23 4.58 -16.70 -8.92
C LEU A 23 4.64 -17.11 -7.44
N TRP A 24 3.73 -16.58 -6.62
CA TRP A 24 3.63 -16.95 -5.21
C TRP A 24 3.18 -18.39 -5.01
N LEU A 25 2.27 -18.88 -5.85
CA LEU A 25 1.81 -20.27 -5.81
C LEU A 25 2.97 -21.24 -6.07
N ASN A 26 3.84 -20.93 -7.03
CA ASN A 26 5.04 -21.71 -7.27
C ASN A 26 6.02 -21.65 -6.08
N ARG A 27 6.23 -20.46 -5.50
CA ARG A 27 7.12 -20.28 -4.33
C ARG A 27 6.66 -21.09 -3.12
N TYR A 28 5.35 -21.23 -2.93
CA TYR A 28 4.77 -21.99 -1.82
C TYR A 28 4.18 -23.33 -2.24
N HIS A 29 4.75 -23.96 -3.28
CA HIS A 29 4.46 -25.34 -3.69
C HIS A 29 2.96 -25.67 -3.83
N GLY A 30 2.17 -24.77 -4.39
CA GLY A 30 0.73 -24.98 -4.59
C GLY A 30 -0.14 -24.61 -3.38
N ASN A 31 0.40 -24.02 -2.31
CA ASN A 31 -0.39 -23.61 -1.15
C ASN A 31 -1.25 -22.37 -1.44
N HIS A 32 -2.43 -22.60 -2.02
CA HIS A 32 -3.39 -21.55 -2.35
C HIS A 32 -3.83 -20.72 -1.13
N ALA A 33 -4.01 -21.36 0.03
CA ALA A 33 -4.47 -20.67 1.22
C ALA A 33 -3.46 -19.58 1.64
N PHE A 34 -2.18 -19.92 1.73
CA PHE A 34 -1.15 -18.95 2.11
C PHE A 34 -0.96 -17.84 1.07
N VAL A 35 -1.08 -18.16 -0.21
CA VAL A 35 -1.02 -17.15 -1.29
C VAL A 35 -2.21 -16.19 -1.22
N LEU A 36 -3.41 -16.68 -0.91
CA LEU A 36 -4.56 -15.80 -0.71
C LEU A 36 -4.40 -14.94 0.55
N PHE A 37 -3.84 -15.49 1.63
CA PHE A 37 -3.53 -14.76 2.85
C PHE A 37 -2.59 -13.57 2.56
N LEU A 38 -1.45 -13.82 1.91
CA LEU A 38 -0.46 -12.78 1.66
C LEU A 38 -0.97 -11.72 0.68
N LEU A 39 -1.80 -12.09 -0.30
CA LEU A 39 -2.35 -11.15 -1.28
C LEU A 39 -3.51 -10.32 -0.70
N ALA A 40 -4.32 -10.91 0.18
CA ALA A 40 -5.47 -10.24 0.77
C ALA A 40 -5.07 -8.97 1.55
N ILE A 41 -3.97 -9.03 2.32
CA ILE A 41 -3.53 -7.90 3.15
C ILE A 41 -3.30 -6.61 2.33
N PRO A 42 -2.40 -6.58 1.33
CA PRO A 42 -2.16 -5.37 0.54
C PRO A 42 -3.37 -5.00 -0.33
N ILE A 43 -4.16 -5.97 -0.83
CA ILE A 43 -5.36 -5.68 -1.62
C ILE A 43 -6.40 -4.95 -0.76
N VAL A 44 -6.70 -5.46 0.44
CA VAL A 44 -7.66 -4.86 1.36
C VAL A 44 -7.17 -3.49 1.82
N PHE A 45 -5.90 -3.36 2.20
CA PHE A 45 -5.29 -2.08 2.53
C PHE A 45 -5.47 -1.05 1.41
N SER A 46 -5.12 -1.42 0.18
CA SER A 46 -5.24 -0.56 -1.00
C SER A 46 -6.68 -0.33 -1.45
N TYR A 47 -7.66 -1.08 -0.95
CA TYR A 47 -9.08 -0.75 -1.13
C TYR A 47 -9.54 0.25 -0.08
N VAL A 48 -9.34 -0.07 1.20
CA VAL A 48 -9.94 0.65 2.30
C VAL A 48 -9.33 2.03 2.48
N ILE A 49 -8.01 2.15 2.57
CA ILE A 49 -7.36 3.44 2.84
C ILE A 49 -7.64 4.46 1.73
N PRO A 50 -7.46 4.14 0.43
CA PRO A 50 -7.73 5.12 -0.61
C PRO A 50 -9.22 5.37 -0.80
N ALA A 51 -10.12 4.41 -0.57
CA ALA A 51 -11.56 4.67 -0.61
C ALA A 51 -12.01 5.64 0.50
N LEU A 52 -11.49 5.48 1.72
CA LEU A 52 -11.73 6.43 2.81
C LEU A 52 -11.17 7.81 2.48
N GLY A 53 -9.92 7.84 2.01
CA GLY A 53 -9.25 9.09 1.62
C GLY A 53 -9.97 9.84 0.50
N THR A 54 -10.47 9.14 -0.53
CA THR A 54 -11.15 9.79 -1.67
C THR A 54 -12.61 10.14 -1.37
N ASN A 55 -13.39 9.19 -0.84
CA ASN A 55 -14.85 9.32 -0.80
C ASN A 55 -15.37 9.85 0.53
N TRP A 56 -14.68 9.60 1.65
CA TRP A 56 -15.11 10.09 2.96
C TRP A 56 -14.38 11.37 3.33
N LEU A 57 -13.05 11.35 3.30
CA LEU A 57 -12.23 12.48 3.76
C LEU A 57 -11.95 13.51 2.67
N GLY A 58 -12.12 13.15 1.39
CA GLY A 58 -11.87 14.06 0.27
C GLY A 58 -10.40 14.48 0.10
N LEU A 59 -9.46 13.75 0.70
CA LEU A 59 -8.01 14.02 0.66
C LEU A 59 -7.41 13.77 -0.72
N TRP A 60 -8.01 12.87 -1.50
CA TRP A 60 -7.50 12.46 -2.79
C TRP A 60 -8.59 12.45 -3.86
N GLU A 61 -8.17 12.67 -5.10
CA GLU A 61 -8.98 12.44 -6.29
C GLU A 61 -8.18 11.64 -7.32
N ILE A 62 -8.81 10.60 -7.88
CA ILE A 62 -8.21 9.77 -8.92
C ILE A 62 -8.88 10.10 -10.25
N ASN A 63 -8.12 10.70 -11.16
CA ASN A 63 -8.60 11.19 -12.45
C ASN A 63 -8.64 10.06 -13.50
N THR A 64 -9.60 9.14 -13.35
CA THR A 64 -9.85 8.04 -14.30
C THR A 64 -11.26 8.08 -14.89
N ARG A 65 -11.45 7.37 -16.02
CA ARG A 65 -12.72 7.29 -16.75
C ARG A 65 -13.77 6.47 -15.99
N VAL A 66 -13.36 5.40 -15.30
CA VAL A 66 -14.25 4.51 -14.56
C VAL A 66 -14.06 4.76 -13.06
N ARG A 67 -15.03 5.43 -12.44
CA ARG A 67 -14.98 5.85 -11.03
C ARG A 67 -16.26 5.54 -10.27
N LEU A 68 -16.11 5.22 -9.00
CA LEU A 68 -17.17 5.15 -7.99
C LEU A 68 -16.93 6.29 -7.00
N GLY A 69 -17.61 7.43 -7.20
CA GLY A 69 -17.23 8.69 -6.54
C GLY A 69 -15.90 9.20 -7.07
N LYS A 70 -14.94 9.46 -6.17
CA LYS A 70 -13.55 9.86 -6.50
C LYS A 70 -12.57 8.67 -6.53
N PHE A 71 -13.09 7.45 -6.36
CA PHE A 71 -12.33 6.21 -6.28
C PHE A 71 -12.40 5.39 -7.58
N ARG A 72 -11.37 4.56 -7.84
CA ARG A 72 -11.38 3.61 -8.98
C ARG A 72 -11.71 2.17 -8.50
N PRO A 73 -12.70 1.46 -9.07
CA PRO A 73 -13.15 0.16 -8.54
C PRO A 73 -12.09 -0.96 -8.47
N HIS A 74 -11.06 -0.93 -9.32
CA HIS A 74 -9.98 -1.94 -9.34
C HIS A 74 -8.73 -1.50 -8.56
N HIS A 75 -8.81 -0.45 -7.73
CA HIS A 75 -7.65 0.16 -7.07
C HIS A 75 -6.86 -0.84 -6.22
N GLY A 76 -7.55 -1.66 -5.42
CA GLY A 76 -6.90 -2.59 -4.52
C GLY A 76 -6.15 -3.69 -5.26
N PHE A 77 -6.72 -4.23 -6.34
CA PHE A 77 -5.97 -5.16 -7.19
C PHE A 77 -4.76 -4.50 -7.85
N LEU A 78 -4.85 -3.25 -8.28
CA LEU A 78 -3.69 -2.58 -8.87
C LEU A 78 -2.54 -2.41 -7.90
N PHE A 79 -2.76 -1.72 -6.77
CA PHE A 79 -1.70 -1.46 -5.82
C PHE A 79 -1.31 -2.71 -5.04
N GLY A 80 -2.28 -3.57 -4.73
CA GLY A 80 -2.02 -4.85 -4.07
C GLY A 80 -1.14 -5.76 -4.92
N THR A 81 -1.37 -5.80 -6.25
CA THR A 81 -0.50 -6.54 -7.18
C THR A 81 0.90 -5.97 -7.24
N GLY A 82 1.05 -4.66 -7.41
CA GLY A 82 2.37 -4.01 -7.45
C GLY A 82 3.15 -4.24 -6.15
N THR A 83 2.48 -4.04 -5.01
CA THR A 83 3.03 -4.31 -3.68
C THR A 83 3.48 -5.75 -3.53
N SER A 84 2.64 -6.69 -3.96
CA SER A 84 2.94 -8.12 -3.86
C SER A 84 4.08 -8.56 -4.79
N LEU A 85 4.21 -7.98 -5.99
CA LEU A 85 5.35 -8.23 -6.88
C LEU A 85 6.66 -7.69 -6.33
N LEU A 86 6.66 -6.45 -5.84
CA LEU A 86 7.83 -5.87 -5.19
C LEU A 86 8.24 -6.73 -3.99
N THR A 87 7.27 -7.14 -3.18
CA THR A 87 7.49 -8.06 -2.06
C THR A 87 8.03 -9.41 -2.52
N PHE A 88 7.50 -9.98 -3.60
CA PHE A 88 8.01 -11.25 -4.15
C PHE A 88 9.49 -11.15 -4.50
N LEU A 89 9.92 -10.04 -5.09
CA LEU A 89 11.30 -9.82 -5.51
C LEU A 89 12.25 -9.55 -4.34
N SER A 90 11.77 -8.94 -3.25
CA SER A 90 12.62 -8.49 -2.15
C SER A 90 12.53 -9.33 -0.88
N PHE A 91 11.49 -10.16 -0.72
CA PHE A 91 11.30 -11.01 0.44
C PHE A 91 11.97 -12.36 0.23
N ASP A 92 13.00 -12.65 1.02
CA ASP A 92 13.84 -13.84 0.95
C ASP A 92 13.51 -14.89 2.01
N SER A 93 12.35 -14.78 2.67
CA SER A 93 11.87 -15.77 3.65
C SER A 93 12.89 -16.07 4.76
N PRO A 94 13.41 -15.07 5.49
CA PRO A 94 14.43 -15.31 6.51
C PRO A 94 13.88 -16.12 7.69
N GLU A 95 14.77 -16.78 8.44
CA GLU A 95 14.40 -17.55 9.63
C GLU A 95 13.59 -16.72 10.64
N PHE A 96 12.57 -17.33 11.23
CA PHE A 96 11.74 -16.68 12.26
C PHE A 96 12.54 -16.42 13.54
N SER A 97 13.08 -15.22 13.61
CA SER A 97 13.96 -14.72 14.67
C SER A 97 13.78 -13.21 14.78
N PHE A 98 14.26 -12.60 15.85
CA PHE A 98 14.21 -11.14 15.99
C PHE A 98 14.90 -10.43 14.82
N SER A 99 16.07 -10.92 14.39
CA SER A 99 16.82 -10.39 13.26
C SER A 99 16.10 -10.63 11.92
N GLY A 100 15.53 -11.82 11.70
CA GLY A 100 14.79 -12.15 10.48
C GLY A 100 13.51 -11.32 10.33
N LEU A 101 12.78 -11.12 11.43
CA LEU A 101 11.62 -10.23 11.49
C LEU A 101 12.01 -8.80 11.13
N PHE A 102 13.01 -8.24 11.81
CA PHE A 102 13.42 -6.86 11.59
C PHE A 102 14.02 -6.64 10.19
N ARG A 103 14.79 -7.60 9.68
CA ARG A 103 15.29 -7.59 8.29
C ARG A 103 14.14 -7.53 7.29
N SER A 104 13.16 -8.44 7.42
CA SER A 104 11.97 -8.46 6.54
C SER A 104 11.24 -7.12 6.57
N ALA A 105 11.05 -6.57 7.77
CA ALA A 105 10.38 -5.30 7.98
C ALA A 105 11.13 -4.13 7.31
N LEU A 106 12.44 -4.00 7.56
CA LEU A 106 13.23 -2.91 6.99
C LEU A 106 13.36 -2.98 5.47
N VAL A 107 13.53 -4.19 4.92
CA VAL A 107 13.61 -4.39 3.47
C VAL A 107 12.29 -3.98 2.82
N LEU A 108 11.16 -4.48 3.31
CA LEU A 108 9.86 -4.15 2.72
C LEU A 108 9.46 -2.69 2.98
N ALA A 109 9.78 -2.11 4.13
CA ALA A 109 9.59 -0.68 4.38
C ALA A 109 10.33 0.17 3.35
N SER A 110 11.58 -0.18 3.07
CA SER A 110 12.43 0.55 2.14
C SER A 110 11.95 0.40 0.69
N VAL A 111 11.71 -0.84 0.25
CA VAL A 111 11.26 -1.14 -1.12
C VAL A 111 9.89 -0.53 -1.39
N LEU A 112 8.90 -0.80 -0.52
CA LEU A 112 7.54 -0.32 -0.74
C LEU A 112 7.41 1.18 -0.51
N GLY A 113 8.11 1.73 0.49
CA GLY A 113 8.17 3.17 0.73
C GLY A 113 8.75 3.91 -0.46
N PHE A 114 9.90 3.46 -0.99
CA PHE A 114 10.58 4.11 -2.09
C PHE A 114 9.78 4.03 -3.40
N TRP A 115 9.41 2.83 -3.84
CA TRP A 115 8.77 2.68 -5.16
C TRP A 115 7.38 3.30 -5.23
N ASN A 116 6.59 3.22 -4.16
CA ASN A 116 5.28 3.88 -4.16
C ASN A 116 5.40 5.41 -4.02
N TRP A 117 6.44 5.92 -3.34
CA TRP A 117 6.72 7.36 -3.33
C TRP A 117 7.03 7.88 -4.74
N ILE A 118 7.91 7.21 -5.47
CA ILE A 118 8.21 7.56 -6.87
C ILE A 118 6.96 7.45 -7.75
N TYR A 119 6.16 6.40 -7.56
CA TYR A 119 4.89 6.24 -8.28
C TYR A 119 3.95 7.45 -8.05
N ASP A 120 3.77 7.87 -6.79
CA ASP A 120 2.88 8.97 -6.45
C ASP A 120 3.37 10.31 -6.99
N ILE A 121 4.69 10.56 -6.97
CA ILE A 121 5.29 11.75 -7.63
C ILE A 121 4.83 11.83 -9.09
N TYR A 122 5.03 10.77 -9.87
CA TYR A 122 4.65 10.76 -11.29
C TYR A 122 3.13 10.78 -11.51
N ALA A 123 2.37 10.15 -10.62
CA ALA A 123 0.92 10.14 -10.71
C ALA A 123 0.34 11.55 -10.44
N ILE A 124 0.90 12.28 -9.49
CA ILE A 124 0.53 13.66 -9.18
C ILE A 124 0.99 14.61 -10.30
N ASP A 125 2.25 14.50 -10.73
CA ASP A 125 2.83 15.35 -11.78
C ASP A 125 2.02 15.32 -13.08
N CYS A 126 1.58 14.14 -13.51
CA CYS A 126 0.77 14.01 -14.72
C CYS A 126 -0.74 14.21 -14.51
N GLY A 127 -1.16 14.64 -13.30
CA GLY A 127 -2.55 14.91 -12.94
C GLY A 127 -3.43 13.67 -12.87
N PHE A 128 -2.85 12.48 -12.73
CA PHE A 128 -3.62 11.24 -12.54
C PHE A 128 -4.17 11.12 -11.11
N ILE A 129 -3.44 11.65 -10.13
CA ILE A 129 -3.88 11.79 -8.74
C ILE A 129 -3.79 13.27 -8.36
N THR A 130 -4.79 13.76 -7.65
CA THR A 130 -4.70 15.04 -6.94
C THR A 130 -4.75 14.74 -5.44
N ALA A 131 -3.78 15.25 -4.67
CA ALA A 131 -3.75 15.11 -3.22
C ALA A 131 -3.84 16.49 -2.55
N TYR A 132 -4.90 16.70 -1.78
CA TYR A 132 -5.26 17.99 -1.17
C TYR A 132 -4.62 18.17 0.21
N ASN A 133 -3.29 18.06 0.29
CA ASN A 133 -2.54 18.23 1.53
C ASN A 133 -1.96 19.65 1.69
N GLN A 134 -1.18 19.90 2.75
CA GLN A 134 -0.65 21.24 3.02
C GLN A 134 0.29 21.70 1.89
N SER A 135 1.17 20.81 1.40
CA SER A 135 2.03 21.14 0.25
C SER A 135 1.25 21.50 -1.01
N TYR A 136 0.08 20.90 -1.23
CA TYR A 136 -0.80 21.29 -2.33
C TYR A 136 -1.39 22.70 -2.12
N ALA A 137 -1.84 22.99 -0.90
CA ALA A 137 -2.36 24.32 -0.54
C ALA A 137 -1.31 25.42 -0.71
N ASP A 138 -0.07 25.12 -0.33
CA ASP A 138 1.11 25.97 -0.47
C ASP A 138 1.57 26.12 -1.93
N GLY A 139 0.95 25.43 -2.89
CA GLY A 139 1.30 25.48 -4.31
C GLY A 139 2.63 24.81 -4.66
N LYS A 140 3.10 23.84 -3.87
CA LYS A 140 4.36 23.11 -4.12
C LYS A 140 4.23 22.06 -5.23
N GLY A 141 5.38 21.58 -5.69
CA GLY A 141 5.49 20.54 -6.73
C GLY A 141 5.07 19.14 -6.26
N ALA A 142 4.96 18.22 -7.23
CA ALA A 142 4.51 16.85 -7.01
C ALA A 142 5.37 16.08 -6.00
N GLU A 143 6.67 16.35 -5.97
CA GLU A 143 7.63 15.77 -5.02
C GLU A 143 7.26 16.11 -3.59
N ALA A 144 6.99 17.38 -3.30
CA ALA A 144 6.62 17.84 -1.96
C ALA A 144 5.26 17.25 -1.55
N ILE A 145 4.27 17.30 -2.45
CA ILE A 145 2.92 16.76 -2.21
C ILE A 145 2.99 15.26 -1.90
N ALA A 146 3.74 14.47 -2.69
CA ALA A 146 3.90 13.05 -2.46
C ALA A 146 4.64 12.75 -1.14
N THR A 147 5.71 13.50 -0.86
CA THR A 147 6.58 13.30 0.33
C THR A 147 5.85 13.47 1.66
N GLU A 148 4.76 14.27 1.70
CA GLU A 148 3.98 14.44 2.92
C GLU A 148 3.29 13.17 3.40
N HIS A 149 2.94 12.24 2.49
CA HIS A 149 2.13 11.08 2.83
C HIS A 149 2.71 9.75 2.36
N ALA A 150 3.24 9.68 1.14
CA ALA A 150 3.63 8.41 0.52
C ALA A 150 4.72 7.67 1.32
N PRO A 151 5.86 8.29 1.71
CA PRO A 151 6.89 7.57 2.46
C PRO A 151 6.40 7.01 3.80
N VAL A 152 5.57 7.76 4.52
CA VAL A 152 5.04 7.31 5.82
C VAL A 152 3.99 6.22 5.66
N TYR A 153 3.01 6.38 4.76
CA TYR A 153 2.00 5.35 4.54
C TYR A 153 2.61 4.06 4.01
N PHE A 154 3.37 4.13 2.92
CA PHE A 154 3.91 2.93 2.27
C PHE A 154 5.10 2.34 3.03
N GLY A 155 5.92 3.17 3.67
CA GLY A 155 7.03 2.69 4.50
C GLY A 155 6.54 2.00 5.77
N THR A 156 5.59 2.59 6.51
CA THR A 156 5.01 1.93 7.68
C THR A 156 4.21 0.69 7.30
N PHE A 157 3.43 0.73 6.21
CA PHE A 157 2.75 -0.47 5.70
C PHE A 157 3.76 -1.56 5.34
N GLY A 158 4.84 -1.23 4.61
CA GLY A 158 5.85 -2.20 4.22
C GLY A 158 6.59 -2.81 5.41
N PHE A 159 6.90 -2.01 6.43
CA PHE A 159 7.48 -2.49 7.68
C PHE A 159 6.60 -3.55 8.33
N LEU A 160 5.32 -3.22 8.53
CA LEU A 160 4.33 -4.10 9.14
C LEU A 160 4.11 -5.36 8.30
N TYR A 161 3.98 -5.21 6.98
CA TYR A 161 3.78 -6.31 6.08
C TYR A 161 4.96 -7.30 6.09
N GLY A 162 6.20 -6.81 6.23
CA GLY A 162 7.39 -7.65 6.38
C GLY A 162 7.37 -8.48 7.66
N LEU A 163 7.01 -7.87 8.80
CA LEU A 163 6.81 -8.58 10.06
C LEU A 163 5.71 -9.64 9.95
N MET A 164 4.58 -9.25 9.37
CA MET A 164 3.41 -10.09 9.18
C MET A 164 3.70 -11.29 8.30
N LEU A 165 4.38 -11.10 7.16
CA LEU A 165 4.66 -12.17 6.22
C LEU A 165 5.62 -13.20 6.82
N ASN A 166 6.68 -12.76 7.51
CA ASN A 166 7.60 -13.65 8.20
C ASN A 166 6.90 -14.42 9.33
N THR A 167 6.06 -13.74 10.10
CA THR A 167 5.24 -14.35 11.16
C THR A 167 4.23 -15.35 10.62
N ALA A 168 3.50 -15.00 9.55
CA ALA A 168 2.53 -15.86 8.92
C ALA A 168 3.20 -17.11 8.33
N GLN A 169 4.35 -16.94 7.67
CA GLN A 169 5.10 -18.06 7.12
C GLN A 169 5.48 -19.04 8.23
N HIS A 170 6.05 -18.54 9.34
CA HIS A 170 6.42 -19.39 10.46
C HIS A 170 5.24 -20.20 11.01
N TYR A 171 4.13 -19.52 11.34
CA TYR A 171 3.00 -20.21 11.98
C TYR A 171 2.19 -21.07 11.03
N LEU A 172 1.92 -20.60 9.81
CA LEU A 172 1.01 -21.27 8.88
C LEU A 172 1.72 -22.29 7.98
N ILE A 173 2.99 -22.05 7.63
CA ILE A 173 3.79 -22.93 6.78
C ILE A 173 4.68 -23.82 7.63
N ASP A 174 5.64 -23.24 8.36
CA ASP A 174 6.70 -24.02 9.01
C ASP A 174 6.15 -24.88 10.15
N LEU A 175 5.22 -24.34 10.95
CA LEU A 175 4.57 -25.06 12.05
C LEU A 175 3.22 -25.70 11.66
N GLY A 176 2.71 -25.45 10.45
CA GLY A 176 1.44 -26.01 9.96
C GLY A 176 0.19 -25.66 10.80
N ARG A 177 0.19 -24.55 11.56
CA ARG A 177 -0.91 -24.17 12.45
C ARG A 177 -2.06 -23.49 11.71
N ILE A 178 -2.77 -24.26 10.89
CA ILE A 178 -3.87 -23.76 10.02
C ILE A 178 -4.99 -23.07 10.82
N SER A 179 -5.22 -23.45 12.09
CA SER A 179 -6.21 -22.79 12.96
C SER A 179 -5.94 -21.30 13.19
N LEU A 180 -4.70 -20.84 12.99
CA LEU A 180 -4.32 -19.43 13.12
C LEU A 180 -4.58 -18.60 11.86
N TYR A 181 -5.01 -19.22 10.75
CA TYR A 181 -5.20 -18.53 9.48
C TYR A 181 -6.11 -17.29 9.60
N TRP A 182 -7.36 -17.50 10.05
CA TRP A 182 -8.33 -16.40 10.14
C TRP A 182 -7.97 -15.38 11.23
N PRO A 183 -7.58 -15.79 12.45
CA PRO A 183 -7.14 -14.84 13.48
C PRO A 183 -5.98 -13.96 13.01
N LEU A 184 -4.95 -14.53 12.39
CA LEU A 184 -3.80 -13.76 11.89
C LEU A 184 -4.21 -12.85 10.74
N LEU A 185 -5.04 -13.32 9.80
CA LEU A 185 -5.46 -12.50 8.65
C LEU A 185 -6.22 -11.26 9.10
N ILE A 186 -7.20 -11.44 10.00
CA ILE A 186 -8.01 -10.34 10.54
C ILE A 186 -7.13 -9.37 11.30
N LEU A 187 -6.26 -9.88 12.18
CA LEU A 187 -5.34 -9.06 12.96
C LEU A 187 -4.40 -8.25 12.05
N PHE A 188 -3.82 -8.88 11.04
CA PHE A 188 -2.85 -8.25 10.14
C PHE A 188 -3.49 -7.21 9.23
N ILE A 189 -4.72 -7.45 8.75
CA ILE A 189 -5.51 -6.44 8.07
C ILE A 189 -5.79 -5.26 9.00
N ALA A 190 -6.27 -5.51 10.22
CA ALA A 190 -6.57 -4.44 11.17
C ALA A 190 -5.33 -3.58 11.49
N ILE A 191 -4.19 -4.21 11.78
CA ILE A 191 -2.93 -3.51 12.02
C ILE A 191 -2.50 -2.70 10.79
N SER A 192 -2.61 -3.29 9.58
CA SER A 192 -2.23 -2.62 8.33
C SER A 192 -3.09 -1.40 8.02
N LEU A 193 -4.35 -1.38 8.43
CA LEU A 193 -5.24 -0.23 8.23
C LEU A 193 -5.01 0.87 9.27
N VAL A 194 -4.75 0.50 10.53
CA VAL A 194 -4.67 1.44 11.65
C VAL A 194 -3.30 2.11 11.73
N PHE A 195 -2.22 1.35 11.73
CA PHE A 195 -0.90 1.89 12.09
C PHE A 195 -0.30 2.85 11.05
N PRO A 196 -0.35 2.60 9.73
CA PRO A 196 0.09 3.58 8.73
C PRO A 196 -0.67 4.91 8.84
N SER A 197 -1.99 4.83 9.10
CA SER A 197 -2.83 6.01 9.30
C SER A 197 -2.43 6.79 10.56
N LEU A 198 -2.19 6.09 11.68
CA LEU A 198 -1.70 6.72 12.92
C LEU A 198 -0.31 7.33 12.74
N ALA A 199 0.60 6.66 12.02
CA ALA A 199 1.93 7.18 11.72
C ALA A 199 1.85 8.47 10.88
N TYR A 200 0.98 8.49 9.87
CA TYR A 200 0.72 9.71 9.09
C TYR A 200 0.17 10.85 9.95
N ILE A 201 -0.84 10.57 10.78
CA ILE A 201 -1.44 11.56 11.69
C ILE A 201 -0.39 12.14 12.64
N GLY A 202 0.41 11.27 13.27
CA GLY A 202 1.48 11.68 14.17
C GLY A 202 2.51 12.56 13.48
N LEU A 203 2.96 12.16 12.29
CA LEU A 203 3.89 12.95 11.49
C LEU A 203 3.30 14.30 11.06
N SER A 204 2.02 14.32 10.67
CA SER A 204 1.32 15.54 10.29
C SER A 204 1.20 16.51 11.47
N PHE A 205 0.89 16.03 12.68
CA PHE A 205 0.87 16.87 13.87
C PHE A 205 2.24 17.47 14.19
N LEU A 206 3.30 16.66 14.08
CA LEU A 206 4.67 17.12 14.32
C LEU A 206 5.12 18.18 13.31
N ARG A 207 4.69 18.08 12.05
CA ARG A 207 5.11 19.00 10.99
C ARG A 207 4.23 20.25 10.86
N HIS A 208 2.93 20.11 11.07
CA HIS A 208 1.95 21.13 10.69
C HIS A 208 0.97 21.49 11.81
N GLY A 209 1.00 20.81 12.96
CA GLY A 209 0.09 21.07 14.08
C GLY A 209 -1.34 20.56 13.88
N HIS A 210 -1.60 19.74 12.85
CA HIS A 210 -2.92 19.13 12.59
C HIS A 210 -2.79 17.68 12.10
N SER A 211 -3.91 16.95 12.07
CA SER A 211 -3.93 15.52 11.71
C SER A 211 -3.68 15.22 10.23
N GLY A 212 -3.89 16.18 9.32
CA GLY A 212 -3.80 15.95 7.87
C GLY A 212 -5.01 15.20 7.29
N LEU A 213 -6.03 14.91 8.11
CA LEU A 213 -7.26 14.22 7.69
C LEU A 213 -8.36 15.17 7.22
N LYS A 214 -8.01 16.38 6.80
CA LYS A 214 -8.90 17.34 6.16
C LYS A 214 -8.26 17.81 4.85
N PRO A 215 -9.05 17.96 3.77
CA PRO A 215 -8.52 18.46 2.53
C PRO A 215 -8.26 19.96 2.65
N PHE A 216 -7.22 20.43 1.96
CA PHE A 216 -6.89 21.83 1.87
C PHE A 216 -7.23 22.40 0.49
N GLU A 217 -7.74 23.63 0.48
CA GLU A 217 -7.97 24.39 -0.75
C GLU A 217 -6.68 25.09 -1.19
N LYS A 218 -6.53 25.30 -2.49
CA LYS A 218 -5.37 26.03 -3.03
C LYS A 218 -5.54 27.51 -2.71
N ILE A 219 -4.51 28.14 -2.14
CA ILE A 219 -4.55 29.59 -1.90
C ILE A 219 -4.60 30.31 -3.25
N GLY A 220 -5.67 31.08 -3.49
CA GLY A 220 -5.83 31.93 -4.68
C GLY A 220 -6.45 31.27 -5.92
N GLY A 221 -7.30 30.24 -5.74
CA GLY A 221 -8.14 29.65 -6.80
C GLY A 221 -9.43 30.41 -7.03
#